data_AF-A0A0F9U666-F1
#
_entry.id   AF-A0A0F9U666-F1
#
_cell.length_a   1.000
_cell.length_b   1.000
_cell.length_c   1.000
_cell.angle_alpha   90.00
_cell.angle_beta   90.00
_cell.angle_gamma   90.00
#
_symmetry.space_group_name_H-M   'P 1'
#
loop_
_entity.id
_entity.type
_entity.pdbx_description
1 polymer ?
#
loop_
_entity_poly.entity_id
_entity_poly.type
_entity_poly.pdbx_seq_one_letter_code
_entity_poly.pdbx_strand_id
1 'polypeptide(L)'
;MEMEEITMTEIQVTKSESEENLNKETLEVPEPKYLKIQNSSVLPLALLFMLGASTKKEDASKFGEFGTGLKYSIAYFARTGIKLRMFLGKKEITYAVHPKTVRKRVFNLIYINNRSTGYTTEYGSGWKAWEVVREIWCNAIDETNITKEVVTKDQIEGTARHTTFFLELQKPLQDVVDNWEDHFLETATPLYTSFSLDIYQSTGSLRLYKNKVLIHSAGKDAPRSLFYYDIKDAPLNELREYRGWTEYDIVKAVTQSSEKIAGMLVQAFHSYYEGTESNSEQQSKYDFHERSLDYAFYSSYISKEKIYENFKGKLYVSRDSSRGIKHGAKVSKGLLKLLGKCGLKTSDLLSYGGYGGGGYASRIEYEVLPNPRLEEKINQILKKYSLSLNFNVMIPIDGKDVDVALASESTVSFNTRLETVDTRELASIVLTGLVLAREKSYIVLKRLIKTTLSNNKKLKAVLEL
;
A
#
# COMPACT_ATOMS: atom_id res chain seq x y z
N MET A 1 63.24 -33.07 -33.43
CA MET A 1 62.49 -32.56 -32.27
C MET A 1 62.02 -33.79 -31.53
N GLU A 2 62.91 -34.31 -30.69
CA GLU A 2 62.73 -35.56 -29.96
C GLU A 2 61.79 -35.31 -28.78
N MET A 3 60.79 -36.19 -28.60
CA MET A 3 59.92 -36.16 -27.43
C MET A 3 60.58 -36.99 -26.33
N GLU A 4 60.99 -36.33 -25.26
CA GLU A 4 61.44 -36.98 -24.03
C GLU A 4 60.26 -37.60 -23.29
N GLU A 5 60.41 -38.87 -22.95
CA GLU A 5 59.48 -39.72 -22.23
C GLU A 5 59.65 -39.46 -20.72
N ILE A 6 58.65 -38.81 -20.10
CA ILE A 6 58.65 -38.55 -18.66
C ILE A 6 58.14 -39.82 -17.96
N THR A 7 59.06 -40.53 -17.30
CA THR A 7 58.76 -41.65 -16.41
C THR A 7 58.17 -41.14 -15.09
N MET A 8 56.99 -41.65 -14.73
CA MET A 8 56.38 -41.40 -13.41
C MET A 8 57.10 -42.24 -12.35
N THR A 9 57.81 -41.56 -11.44
CA THR A 9 58.37 -42.16 -10.23
C THR A 9 57.24 -42.39 -9.21
N GLU A 10 57.08 -43.64 -8.77
CA GLU A 10 56.18 -44.01 -7.67
C GLU A 10 56.55 -43.26 -6.39
N ILE A 11 55.65 -42.38 -5.93
CA ILE A 11 55.71 -41.80 -4.59
C ILE A 11 55.02 -42.79 -3.65
N GLN A 12 55.81 -43.55 -2.89
CA GLN A 12 55.29 -44.31 -1.76
C GLN A 12 54.90 -43.34 -0.64
N VAL A 13 53.61 -43.06 -0.53
CA VAL A 13 53.02 -42.36 0.63
C VAL A 13 52.98 -43.36 1.79
N THR A 14 53.88 -43.19 2.75
CA THR A 14 53.82 -43.87 4.04
C THR A 14 52.57 -43.43 4.79
N LYS A 15 51.62 -44.34 4.96
CA LYS A 15 50.47 -44.18 5.86
C LYS A 15 51.00 -44.01 7.28
N SER A 16 50.88 -42.80 7.84
CA SER A 16 51.16 -42.55 9.25
C SER A 16 50.06 -43.17 10.11
N GLU A 17 50.45 -43.89 11.16
CA GLU A 17 49.60 -44.57 12.18
C GLU A 17 48.79 -43.59 13.06
N SER A 18 48.48 -42.39 12.56
CA SER A 18 47.70 -41.36 13.26
C SER A 18 46.20 -41.37 12.91
N GLU A 19 45.73 -42.32 12.09
CA GLU A 19 44.32 -42.45 11.70
C GLU A 19 43.48 -43.35 12.63
N GLU A 20 44.09 -44.02 13.61
CA GLU A 20 43.39 -45.06 14.41
C GLU A 20 42.64 -44.55 15.65
N ASN A 21 42.60 -43.23 15.90
CA ASN A 21 41.91 -42.65 17.06
C ASN A 21 40.90 -41.53 16.73
N LEU A 22 40.42 -41.42 15.49
CA LEU A 22 39.16 -40.71 15.25
C LEU A 22 38.02 -41.58 15.77
N ASN A 23 37.61 -41.34 17.01
CA ASN A 23 36.32 -41.75 17.54
C ASN A 23 35.26 -41.49 16.47
N LYS A 24 34.72 -42.57 15.89
CA LYS A 24 33.51 -42.53 15.07
C LYS A 24 32.34 -42.22 16.02
N GLU A 25 32.25 -40.98 16.48
CA GLU A 25 30.95 -40.41 16.81
C GLU A 25 30.17 -40.44 15.52
N THR A 26 29.38 -41.50 15.35
CA THR A 26 28.35 -41.58 14.33
C THR A 26 27.45 -40.38 14.59
N LEU A 27 27.68 -39.29 13.87
CA LEU A 27 26.81 -38.12 13.89
C LEU A 27 25.42 -38.64 13.52
N GLU A 28 24.55 -38.79 14.53
CA GLU A 28 23.16 -39.15 14.31
C GLU A 28 22.58 -38.06 13.42
N VAL A 29 22.38 -38.40 12.15
CA VAL A 29 21.72 -37.49 11.22
C VAL A 29 20.28 -37.37 11.72
N PRO A 30 19.84 -36.18 12.15
CA PRO A 30 18.50 -36.04 12.69
C PRO A 30 17.47 -36.49 11.67
N GLU A 31 16.43 -37.18 12.12
CA GLU A 31 15.38 -37.65 11.23
C GLU A 31 14.72 -36.49 10.48
N PRO A 32 14.44 -36.65 9.17
CA PRO A 32 13.85 -35.58 8.38
C PRO A 32 12.43 -35.27 8.85
N LYS A 33 12.16 -33.99 9.08
CA LYS A 33 10.83 -33.45 9.40
C LYS A 33 10.14 -32.91 8.16
N TYR A 34 8.81 -32.86 8.19
CA TYR A 34 7.97 -32.39 7.09
C TYR A 34 6.92 -31.42 7.60
N LEU A 35 6.64 -30.37 6.82
CA LEU A 35 5.43 -29.58 6.99
C LEU A 35 4.29 -30.31 6.29
N LYS A 36 3.30 -30.75 7.06
CA LYS A 36 2.05 -31.29 6.55
C LYS A 36 1.02 -30.18 6.44
N ILE A 37 0.43 -30.02 5.26
CA ILE A 37 -0.73 -29.16 5.01
C ILE A 37 -1.84 -30.03 4.45
N GLN A 38 -3.02 -29.98 5.06
CA GLN A 38 -4.16 -30.83 4.71
C GLN A 38 -5.45 -30.02 4.65
N ASN A 39 -6.37 -30.43 3.77
CA ASN A 39 -7.76 -29.97 3.77
C ASN A 39 -8.72 -31.13 3.40
N SER A 40 -10.02 -30.95 3.64
CA SER A 40 -11.05 -31.99 3.47
C SER A 40 -11.66 -32.09 2.06
N SER A 41 -10.97 -31.60 1.03
CA SER A 41 -11.33 -31.80 -0.38
C SER A 41 -10.32 -32.73 -1.06
N VAL A 42 -10.72 -33.39 -2.16
CA VAL A 42 -9.80 -34.15 -3.01
C VAL A 42 -9.54 -33.37 -4.29
N LEU A 43 -8.31 -32.87 -4.45
CA LEU A 43 -7.87 -32.20 -5.66
C LEU A 43 -8.03 -33.15 -6.86
N PRO A 44 -8.76 -32.75 -7.93
CA PRO A 44 -8.85 -33.56 -9.13
C PRO A 44 -7.48 -33.73 -9.79
N LEU A 45 -7.04 -34.98 -9.99
CA LEU A 45 -5.73 -35.31 -10.57
C LEU A 45 -5.50 -34.62 -11.93
N ALA A 46 -6.54 -34.47 -12.75
CA ALA A 46 -6.46 -33.78 -14.04
C ALA A 46 -5.96 -32.33 -13.92
N LEU A 47 -6.26 -31.64 -12.82
CA LEU A 47 -5.77 -30.27 -12.58
C LEU A 47 -4.26 -30.22 -12.46
N LEU A 48 -3.56 -31.30 -12.09
CA LEU A 48 -2.09 -31.32 -12.08
C LEU A 48 -1.48 -31.28 -13.49
N PHE A 49 -2.23 -31.65 -14.53
CA PHE A 49 -1.74 -31.68 -15.91
C PHE A 49 -2.09 -30.43 -16.71
N MET A 50 -3.18 -29.74 -16.36
CA MET A 50 -3.73 -28.63 -17.13
C MET A 50 -3.17 -27.28 -16.69
N LEU A 51 -2.77 -26.46 -17.66
CA LEU A 51 -2.43 -25.05 -17.45
C LEU A 51 -3.68 -24.18 -17.67
N GLY A 52 -3.84 -23.14 -16.87
CA GLY A 52 -4.95 -22.18 -17.00
C GLY A 52 -6.34 -22.69 -16.58
N ALA A 53 -6.43 -23.94 -16.12
CA ALA A 53 -7.66 -24.52 -15.58
C ALA A 53 -7.80 -24.15 -14.10
N SER A 54 -8.77 -23.27 -13.80
CA SER A 54 -9.22 -22.99 -12.44
C SER A 54 -10.74 -23.10 -12.37
N THR A 55 -11.23 -23.77 -11.33
CA THR A 55 -12.65 -23.89 -11.00
C THR A 55 -13.13 -22.77 -10.07
N LYS A 56 -12.26 -21.83 -9.70
CA LYS A 56 -12.52 -20.81 -8.66
C LYS A 56 -12.65 -19.38 -9.23
N LYS A 57 -12.65 -19.22 -10.56
CA LYS A 57 -12.69 -17.90 -11.22
C LYS A 57 -13.95 -17.08 -10.93
N GLU A 58 -15.06 -17.74 -10.61
CA GLU A 58 -16.34 -17.09 -10.35
C GLU A 58 -16.52 -16.68 -8.88
N ASP A 59 -15.58 -17.05 -8.00
CA ASP A 59 -15.67 -16.79 -6.56
C ASP A 59 -14.53 -15.86 -6.11
N ALA A 60 -14.84 -14.57 -5.98
CA ALA A 60 -13.89 -13.54 -5.56
C ALA A 60 -13.36 -13.74 -4.12
N SER A 61 -14.02 -14.59 -3.32
CA SER A 61 -13.54 -14.94 -1.97
C SER A 61 -12.36 -15.92 -2.01
N LYS A 62 -12.17 -16.64 -3.13
CA LYS A 62 -11.12 -17.64 -3.27
C LYS A 62 -9.80 -17.00 -3.71
N PHE A 63 -8.73 -17.56 -3.21
CA PHE A 63 -7.38 -17.20 -3.57
C PHE A 63 -6.97 -17.76 -4.95
N GLY A 64 -7.41 -18.96 -5.32
CA GLY A 64 -6.89 -19.68 -6.49
C GLY A 64 -7.51 -19.32 -7.85
N GLU A 65 -7.11 -18.22 -8.49
CA GLU A 65 -7.75 -17.77 -9.74
C GLU A 65 -7.19 -18.43 -11.03
N PHE A 66 -5.88 -18.67 -11.13
CA PHE A 66 -5.21 -18.95 -12.41
C PHE A 66 -4.94 -20.44 -12.68
N GLY A 67 -4.93 -21.26 -11.63
CA GLY A 67 -4.66 -22.71 -11.76
C GLY A 67 -3.20 -23.04 -12.10
N THR A 68 -2.27 -22.09 -11.99
CA THR A 68 -0.83 -22.26 -12.32
C THR A 68 0.06 -22.41 -11.09
N GLY A 69 -0.32 -21.82 -9.95
CA GLY A 69 0.50 -21.79 -8.74
C GLY A 69 0.99 -23.16 -8.26
N LEU A 70 0.10 -24.16 -8.12
CA LEU A 70 0.52 -25.51 -7.71
C LEU A 70 1.58 -26.14 -8.64
N LYS A 71 1.61 -25.75 -9.92
CA LYS A 71 2.60 -26.23 -10.88
C LYS A 71 3.94 -25.54 -10.67
N TYR A 72 3.94 -24.25 -10.32
CA TYR A 72 5.14 -23.56 -9.85
C TYR A 72 5.70 -24.22 -8.59
N SER A 73 4.84 -24.60 -7.64
CA SER A 73 5.24 -25.35 -6.45
C SER A 73 5.92 -26.68 -6.81
N ILE A 74 5.29 -27.52 -7.63
CA ILE A 74 5.90 -28.80 -8.06
C ILE A 74 7.22 -28.57 -8.81
N ALA A 75 7.28 -27.57 -9.70
CA ALA A 75 8.50 -27.24 -10.42
C ALA A 75 9.62 -26.75 -9.50
N TYR A 76 9.30 -26.00 -8.44
CA TYR A 76 10.25 -25.60 -7.40
C TYR A 76 10.86 -26.82 -6.69
N PHE A 77 10.03 -27.76 -6.21
CA PHE A 77 10.53 -28.98 -5.55
C PHE A 77 11.35 -29.85 -6.50
N ALA A 78 10.91 -30.00 -7.75
CA ALA A 78 11.64 -30.74 -8.77
C ALA A 78 13.01 -30.11 -9.11
N ARG A 79 13.11 -28.77 -9.09
CA ARG A 79 14.35 -28.04 -9.36
C ARG A 79 15.32 -28.03 -8.18
N THR A 80 14.81 -27.91 -6.95
CA THR A 80 15.64 -27.82 -5.74
C THR A 80 16.04 -29.18 -5.17
N GLY A 81 15.36 -30.26 -5.57
CA GLY A 81 15.57 -31.59 -5.01
C GLY A 81 14.99 -31.79 -3.61
N ILE A 82 14.30 -30.78 -3.06
CA ILE A 82 13.54 -30.90 -1.82
C ILE A 82 12.39 -31.87 -2.05
N LYS A 83 12.20 -32.84 -1.15
CA LYS A 83 11.14 -33.84 -1.31
C LYS A 83 9.77 -33.23 -1.05
N LEU A 84 8.88 -33.45 -2.02
CA LEU A 84 7.44 -33.22 -1.89
C LEU A 84 6.72 -34.57 -1.94
N ARG A 85 5.85 -34.85 -0.97
CA ARG A 85 4.90 -35.97 -1.07
C ARG A 85 3.49 -35.42 -1.11
N MET A 86 2.69 -35.90 -2.05
CA MET A 86 1.32 -35.44 -2.27
C MET A 86 0.38 -36.63 -2.19
N PHE A 87 -0.72 -36.50 -1.46
CA PHE A 87 -1.75 -37.52 -1.35
C PHE A 87 -3.10 -36.95 -1.78
N LEU A 88 -3.78 -37.69 -2.65
CA LEU A 88 -5.17 -37.45 -3.05
C LEU A 88 -6.00 -38.60 -2.49
N GLY A 89 -6.66 -38.35 -1.36
CA GLY A 89 -7.20 -39.40 -0.51
C GLY A 89 -6.07 -40.25 0.08
N LYS A 90 -6.20 -41.57 -0.02
CA LYS A 90 -5.17 -42.53 0.40
C LYS A 90 -4.08 -42.77 -0.65
N LYS A 91 -4.21 -42.18 -1.84
CA LYS A 91 -3.32 -42.44 -2.97
C LYS A 91 -2.19 -41.42 -3.01
N GLU A 92 -0.96 -41.89 -2.89
CA GLU A 92 0.21 -41.06 -3.15
C GLU A 92 0.32 -40.72 -4.64
N ILE A 93 0.63 -39.46 -4.92
CA ILE A 93 0.92 -38.95 -6.25
C ILE A 93 2.42 -38.74 -6.35
N THR A 94 3.05 -39.47 -7.27
CA THR A 94 4.48 -39.38 -7.49
C THR A 94 4.79 -38.39 -8.61
N TYR A 95 5.93 -37.71 -8.50
CA TYR A 95 6.48 -36.92 -9.60
C TYR A 95 7.90 -37.36 -9.92
N ALA A 96 8.28 -37.19 -11.19
CA ALA A 96 9.62 -37.47 -11.68
C ALA A 96 10.04 -36.39 -12.69
N VAL A 97 11.34 -36.30 -12.95
CA VAL A 97 11.92 -35.37 -13.92
C VAL A 97 12.63 -36.17 -15.00
N HIS A 98 12.29 -35.90 -16.26
CA HIS A 98 12.94 -36.54 -17.41
C HIS A 98 13.52 -35.48 -18.36
N PRO A 99 14.79 -35.61 -18.78
CA PRO A 99 15.36 -34.71 -19.76
C PRO A 99 14.68 -34.89 -21.12
N LYS A 100 14.35 -33.78 -21.77
CA LYS A 100 13.75 -33.73 -23.11
C LYS A 100 14.43 -32.66 -23.94
N THR A 101 14.98 -33.05 -25.08
CA THR A 101 15.63 -32.12 -26.00
C THR A 101 14.61 -31.47 -26.93
N VAL A 102 14.58 -30.13 -26.96
CA VAL A 102 13.77 -29.33 -27.89
C VAL A 102 14.68 -28.32 -28.56
N ARG A 103 14.81 -28.38 -29.89
CA ARG A 103 15.65 -27.46 -30.70
C ARG A 103 17.08 -27.32 -30.14
N LYS A 104 17.73 -28.44 -29.82
CA LYS A 104 19.10 -28.54 -29.25
C LYS A 104 19.26 -28.06 -27.79
N ARG A 105 18.19 -27.66 -27.11
CA ARG A 105 18.21 -27.36 -25.67
C ARG A 105 17.57 -28.50 -24.88
N VAL A 106 18.22 -28.94 -23.80
CA VAL A 106 17.66 -29.92 -22.88
C VAL A 106 16.79 -29.20 -21.86
N PHE A 107 15.57 -29.68 -21.68
CA PHE A 107 14.65 -29.24 -20.63
C PHE A 107 14.29 -30.42 -19.74
N ASN A 108 14.16 -30.17 -18.45
CA ASN A 108 13.75 -31.16 -17.46
C ASN A 108 12.22 -31.16 -17.35
N LEU A 109 11.57 -32.07 -18.07
CA LEU A 109 10.11 -32.19 -18.12
C LEU A 109 9.59 -32.93 -16.88
N ILE A 110 8.53 -32.41 -16.27
CA ILE A 110 7.93 -33.01 -15.08
C ILE A 110 6.90 -34.05 -15.50
N TYR A 111 6.92 -35.19 -14.82
CA TYR A 111 5.98 -36.30 -14.97
C TYR A 111 5.22 -36.46 -13.66
N ILE A 112 3.92 -36.76 -13.74
CA ILE A 112 3.05 -37.07 -12.61
C ILE A 112 2.49 -38.47 -12.83
N ASN A 113 2.69 -39.39 -11.87
CA ASN A 113 2.32 -40.80 -12.01
C ASN A 113 2.79 -41.40 -13.35
N ASN A 114 4.06 -41.19 -13.71
CA ASN A 114 4.68 -41.62 -14.97
C ASN A 114 4.06 -41.06 -16.26
N ARG A 115 3.18 -40.05 -16.17
CA ARG A 115 2.62 -39.35 -17.33
C ARG A 115 3.24 -37.97 -17.46
N SER A 116 3.72 -37.62 -18.65
CA SER A 116 4.31 -36.31 -18.92
C SER A 116 3.31 -35.18 -18.70
N THR A 117 3.74 -34.09 -18.08
CA THR A 117 2.98 -32.85 -17.98
C THR A 117 3.33 -31.89 -19.13
N GLY A 118 2.68 -30.72 -19.16
CA GLY A 118 2.99 -29.64 -20.11
C GLY A 118 4.04 -28.63 -19.62
N TYR A 119 4.67 -28.86 -18.46
CA TYR A 119 5.59 -27.89 -17.84
C TYR A 119 6.89 -28.54 -17.34
N THR A 120 7.92 -27.72 -17.19
CA THR A 120 9.30 -28.14 -16.86
C THR A 120 9.72 -27.60 -15.50
N THR A 121 10.90 -27.99 -15.03
CA THR A 121 11.51 -27.42 -13.82
C THR A 121 11.84 -25.92 -13.93
N GLU A 122 11.81 -25.33 -15.13
CA GLU A 122 12.02 -23.89 -15.34
C GLU A 122 10.74 -23.06 -15.06
N TYR A 123 9.60 -23.73 -14.92
CA TYR A 123 8.32 -23.06 -14.69
C TYR A 123 8.33 -22.39 -13.30
N GLY A 124 8.08 -21.07 -13.25
CA GLY A 124 8.16 -20.30 -12.02
C GLY A 124 9.58 -20.25 -11.43
N SER A 125 10.61 -20.12 -12.27
CA SER A 125 12.02 -20.14 -11.84
C SER A 125 12.36 -19.10 -10.76
N GLY A 126 11.63 -17.97 -10.71
CA GLY A 126 11.80 -16.93 -9.69
C GLY A 126 11.16 -17.21 -8.33
N TRP A 127 10.35 -18.28 -8.20
CA TRP A 127 9.63 -18.56 -6.96
C TRP A 127 10.56 -18.97 -5.81
N LYS A 128 10.27 -18.43 -4.63
CA LYS A 128 10.95 -18.69 -3.35
C LYS A 128 10.16 -19.70 -2.52
N ALA A 129 10.82 -20.27 -1.51
CA ALA A 129 10.21 -21.26 -0.61
C ALA A 129 8.90 -20.79 0.02
N TRP A 130 8.84 -19.53 0.48
CA TRP A 130 7.63 -18.97 1.10
C TRP A 130 6.47 -18.84 0.11
N GLU A 131 6.72 -18.60 -1.18
CA GLU A 131 5.66 -18.48 -2.21
C GLU A 131 5.05 -19.85 -2.51
N VAL A 132 5.87 -20.89 -2.50
CA VAL A 132 5.44 -22.29 -2.66
C VAL A 132 4.58 -22.73 -1.48
N VAL A 133 5.00 -22.43 -0.25
CA VAL A 133 4.22 -22.70 0.97
C VAL A 133 2.92 -21.90 0.95
N ARG A 134 2.99 -20.60 0.63
CA ARG A 134 1.82 -19.73 0.47
C ARG A 134 0.81 -20.32 -0.50
N GLU A 135 1.24 -20.76 -1.66
CA GLU A 135 0.34 -21.32 -2.67
C GLU A 135 -0.36 -22.60 -2.18
N ILE A 136 0.38 -23.51 -1.56
CA ILE A 136 -0.19 -24.75 -1.01
C ILE A 136 -1.17 -24.43 0.12
N TRP A 137 -0.79 -23.50 1.01
CA TRP A 137 -1.62 -23.07 2.13
C TRP A 137 -2.90 -22.35 1.68
N CYS A 138 -2.81 -21.41 0.73
CA CYS A 138 -3.97 -20.71 0.18
C CYS A 138 -4.94 -21.68 -0.50
N ASN A 139 -4.40 -22.63 -1.27
CA ASN A 139 -5.22 -23.66 -1.89
C ASN A 139 -5.90 -24.56 -0.85
N ALA A 140 -5.29 -24.75 0.33
CA ALA A 140 -5.95 -25.42 1.44
C ALA A 140 -7.02 -24.54 2.10
N ILE A 141 -6.74 -23.26 2.39
CA ILE A 141 -7.70 -22.29 2.99
C ILE A 141 -8.97 -22.14 2.16
N ASP A 142 -8.83 -22.16 0.84
CA ASP A 142 -9.98 -22.14 -0.07
C ASP A 142 -10.92 -23.34 0.10
N GLU A 143 -10.47 -24.39 0.77
CA GLU A 143 -11.23 -25.59 1.09
C GLU A 143 -11.57 -25.62 2.59
N THR A 144 -12.36 -26.59 3.04
CA THR A 144 -12.77 -26.68 4.46
C THR A 144 -11.86 -27.59 5.28
N ASN A 145 -11.87 -27.40 6.60
CA ASN A 145 -11.13 -28.22 7.60
C ASN A 145 -9.62 -28.27 7.33
N ILE A 146 -9.00 -27.10 7.25
CA ILE A 146 -7.55 -27.00 7.04
C ILE A 146 -6.79 -27.38 8.30
N THR A 147 -5.66 -28.07 8.13
CA THR A 147 -4.71 -28.30 9.21
C THR A 147 -3.28 -28.11 8.73
N LYS A 148 -2.42 -27.73 9.67
CA LYS A 148 -0.98 -27.60 9.50
C LYS A 148 -0.26 -28.20 10.69
N GLU A 149 0.70 -29.08 10.45
CA GLU A 149 1.51 -29.71 11.49
C GLU A 149 2.92 -30.03 10.99
N VAL A 150 3.89 -30.05 11.90
CA VAL A 150 5.23 -30.57 11.61
C VAL A 150 5.28 -32.03 12.05
N VAL A 151 5.59 -32.92 11.12
CA VAL A 151 5.55 -34.37 11.31
C VAL A 151 6.88 -35.02 10.95
N THR A 152 7.12 -36.21 11.48
CA THR A 152 8.25 -37.08 11.13
C THR A 152 7.91 -37.99 9.95
N LYS A 153 8.92 -38.68 9.40
CA LYS A 153 8.79 -39.49 8.19
C LYS A 153 7.80 -40.65 8.32
N ASP A 154 7.72 -41.25 9.50
CA ASP A 154 6.83 -42.36 9.87
C ASP A 154 5.34 -41.96 9.92
N GLN A 155 5.06 -40.66 10.08
CA GLN A 155 3.71 -40.11 10.12
C GLN A 155 3.17 -39.72 8.73
N ILE A 156 3.91 -40.00 7.65
CA ILE A 156 3.50 -39.63 6.29
C ILE A 156 2.53 -40.68 5.72
N GLU A 157 1.26 -40.32 5.75
CA GLU A 157 0.18 -41.10 5.15
C GLU A 157 -0.92 -40.22 4.54
N GLY A 158 -1.65 -40.76 3.57
CA GLY A 158 -2.80 -40.10 2.96
C GLY A 158 -4.09 -40.41 3.70
N THR A 159 -4.91 -39.39 3.94
CA THR A 159 -6.23 -39.55 4.57
C THR A 159 -7.33 -39.60 3.51
N ALA A 160 -8.26 -40.55 3.62
CA ALA A 160 -9.39 -40.63 2.69
C ALA A 160 -10.18 -39.31 2.62
N ARG A 161 -10.60 -38.92 1.42
CA ARG A 161 -11.34 -37.67 1.14
C ARG A 161 -10.57 -36.37 1.44
N HIS A 162 -9.26 -36.43 1.63
CA HIS A 162 -8.43 -35.24 1.86
C HIS A 162 -7.41 -35.05 0.75
N THR A 163 -6.89 -33.84 0.66
CA THR A 163 -5.67 -33.52 -0.07
C THR A 163 -4.62 -33.18 0.95
N THR A 164 -3.48 -33.88 0.91
CA THR A 164 -2.41 -33.72 1.88
C THR A 164 -1.08 -33.51 1.17
N PHE A 165 -0.37 -32.45 1.55
CA PHE A 165 0.98 -32.16 1.09
C PHE A 165 1.95 -32.32 2.25
N PHE A 166 3.07 -32.99 2.02
CA PHE A 166 4.19 -33.09 2.94
C PHE A 166 5.44 -32.49 2.28
N LEU A 167 5.93 -31.40 2.84
CA LEU A 167 7.07 -30.66 2.34
C LEU A 167 8.26 -30.94 3.26
N GLU A 168 9.33 -31.55 2.76
CA GLU A 168 10.53 -31.82 3.57
C GLU A 168 11.13 -30.50 4.08
N LEU A 169 11.30 -30.38 5.41
CA LEU A 169 11.78 -29.16 6.07
C LEU A 169 13.29 -29.00 5.95
N GLN A 170 13.73 -28.66 4.75
CA GLN A 170 15.06 -28.10 4.54
C GLN A 170 15.08 -26.62 4.91
N LYS A 171 16.28 -26.05 5.10
CA LYS A 171 16.47 -24.69 5.64
C LYS A 171 15.53 -23.62 5.05
N PRO A 172 15.36 -23.51 3.71
CA PRO A 172 14.47 -22.48 3.14
C PRO A 172 13.00 -22.63 3.53
N LEU A 173 12.50 -23.85 3.74
CA LEU A 173 11.11 -24.09 4.17
C LEU A 173 10.98 -24.05 5.69
N GLN A 174 12.00 -24.50 6.42
CA GLN A 174 12.08 -24.33 7.86
C GLN A 174 12.00 -22.85 8.24
N ASP A 175 12.71 -21.97 7.52
CA ASP A 175 12.65 -20.52 7.75
C ASP A 175 11.22 -19.96 7.60
N VAL A 176 10.40 -20.52 6.70
CA VAL A 176 8.99 -20.12 6.54
C VAL A 176 8.15 -20.60 7.72
N VAL A 177 8.40 -21.80 8.22
CA VAL A 177 7.69 -22.35 9.40
C VAL A 177 8.07 -21.59 10.67
N ASP A 178 9.36 -21.31 10.86
CA ASP A 178 9.88 -20.57 12.01
C ASP A 178 9.36 -19.13 12.04
N ASN A 179 9.10 -18.55 10.88
CA ASN A 179 8.55 -17.19 10.72
C ASN A 179 7.12 -17.23 10.15
N TRP A 180 6.29 -18.18 10.57
CA TRP A 180 4.94 -18.35 10.02
C TRP A 180 4.11 -17.07 10.07
N GLU A 181 4.15 -16.36 11.20
CA GLU A 181 3.39 -15.12 11.43
C GLU A 181 3.87 -13.94 10.57
N ASP A 182 5.07 -14.01 10.00
CA ASP A 182 5.53 -13.02 9.02
C ASP A 182 4.81 -13.19 7.67
N HIS A 183 4.34 -14.41 7.37
CA HIS A 183 3.71 -14.77 6.10
C HIS A 183 2.19 -14.93 6.22
N PHE A 184 1.68 -15.33 7.38
CA PHE A 184 0.28 -15.67 7.62
C PHE A 184 -0.19 -15.14 8.97
N LEU A 185 -1.21 -14.28 8.97
CA LEU A 185 -1.82 -13.71 10.18
C LEU A 185 -2.90 -14.64 10.78
N GLU A 186 -2.62 -15.94 10.80
CA GLU A 186 -3.56 -16.98 11.18
C GLU A 186 -4.01 -16.81 12.64
N THR A 187 -3.04 -16.68 13.55
CA THR A 187 -3.28 -16.56 15.00
C THR A 187 -3.37 -15.09 15.47
N ALA A 188 -2.95 -14.14 14.64
CA ALA A 188 -2.99 -12.73 14.96
C ALA A 188 -4.44 -12.23 15.14
N THR A 189 -4.64 -11.44 16.20
CA THR A 189 -5.91 -10.75 16.47
C THR A 189 -5.81 -9.31 15.95
N PRO A 190 -6.76 -8.85 15.11
CA PRO A 190 -6.73 -7.49 14.61
C PRO A 190 -7.02 -6.48 15.73
N LEU A 191 -6.30 -5.35 15.70
CA LEU A 191 -6.59 -4.18 16.54
C LEU A 191 -7.86 -3.46 16.07
N TYR A 192 -8.18 -3.61 14.79
CA TYR A 192 -9.35 -3.04 14.15
C TYR A 192 -9.80 -3.93 12.99
N THR A 193 -11.11 -4.12 12.87
CA THR A 193 -11.75 -4.88 11.80
C THR A 193 -12.88 -4.07 11.18
N SER A 194 -12.93 -4.10 9.85
CA SER A 194 -13.99 -3.51 9.03
C SER A 194 -14.33 -4.44 7.88
N PHE A 195 -15.32 -4.06 7.06
CA PHE A 195 -15.71 -4.86 5.91
C PHE A 195 -14.59 -5.03 4.88
N SER A 196 -13.77 -4.01 4.64
CA SER A 196 -12.74 -4.03 3.58
C SER A 196 -11.30 -4.21 4.09
N LEU A 197 -11.10 -4.23 5.41
CA LEU A 197 -9.77 -4.16 6.01
C LEU A 197 -9.74 -4.66 7.46
N ASP A 198 -8.68 -5.39 7.80
CA ASP A 198 -8.19 -5.54 9.17
C ASP A 198 -6.83 -4.86 9.39
N ILE A 199 -6.61 -4.31 10.58
CA ILE A 199 -5.34 -3.68 11.00
C ILE A 199 -4.76 -4.46 12.18
N TYR A 200 -3.48 -4.81 12.11
CA TYR A 200 -2.78 -5.57 13.14
C TYR A 200 -1.58 -4.79 13.67
N GLN A 201 -1.15 -5.10 14.89
CA GLN A 201 0.09 -4.55 15.43
C GLN A 201 1.30 -5.06 14.62
N SER A 202 2.14 -4.16 14.13
CA SER A 202 3.37 -4.54 13.45
C SER A 202 4.53 -4.77 14.44
N THR A 203 5.37 -5.75 14.09
CA THR A 203 6.65 -6.05 14.72
C THR A 203 7.85 -5.74 13.81
N GLY A 204 7.62 -5.35 12.55
CA GLY A 204 8.65 -5.25 11.53
C GLY A 204 8.37 -4.19 10.46
N SER A 205 8.91 -4.40 9.27
CA SER A 205 8.70 -3.51 8.12
C SER A 205 7.25 -3.59 7.61
N LEU A 206 6.87 -2.64 6.76
CA LEU A 206 5.53 -2.59 6.18
C LEU A 206 5.20 -3.89 5.44
N ARG A 207 4.04 -4.47 5.79
CA ARG A 207 3.50 -5.68 5.18
C ARG A 207 2.02 -5.52 4.89
N LEU A 208 1.64 -5.95 3.69
CA LEU A 208 0.25 -6.02 3.28
C LEU A 208 -0.14 -7.49 3.13
N TYR A 209 -1.34 -7.78 3.59
CA TYR A 209 -1.96 -9.09 3.55
C TYR A 209 -3.27 -8.99 2.75
N LYS A 210 -3.71 -10.13 2.21
CA LYS A 210 -5.08 -10.34 1.73
C LYS A 210 -5.60 -11.60 2.37
N ASN A 211 -6.73 -11.50 3.08
CA ASN A 211 -7.33 -12.60 3.82
C ASN A 211 -6.28 -13.32 4.68
N LYS A 212 -5.51 -12.54 5.45
CA LYS A 212 -4.42 -12.98 6.35
C LYS A 212 -3.20 -13.58 5.67
N VAL A 213 -3.05 -13.50 4.35
CA VAL A 213 -1.88 -14.03 3.62
C VAL A 213 -1.03 -12.89 3.07
N LEU A 214 0.28 -12.94 3.25
CA LEU A 214 1.22 -11.92 2.79
C LEU A 214 1.20 -11.78 1.25
N ILE A 215 0.98 -10.55 0.78
CA ILE A 215 0.95 -10.18 -0.64
C ILE A 215 1.98 -9.09 -1.00
N HIS A 216 2.51 -8.39 0.00
CA HIS A 216 3.54 -7.36 -0.18
C HIS A 216 4.36 -7.18 1.10
N SER A 217 5.66 -6.91 0.94
CA SER A 217 6.58 -6.57 2.03
C SER A 217 7.57 -5.54 1.52
N ALA A 218 7.81 -4.47 2.30
CA ALA A 218 8.72 -3.37 1.93
C ALA A 218 10.22 -3.76 1.97
N GLY A 219 10.56 -5.03 2.23
CA GLY A 219 11.95 -5.49 2.36
C GLY A 219 12.45 -5.43 3.81
N LYS A 220 13.66 -5.94 4.04
CA LYS A 220 14.25 -6.03 5.39
C LYS A 220 14.84 -4.71 5.89
N ASP A 221 15.32 -3.88 4.96
CA ASP A 221 15.96 -2.60 5.28
C ASP A 221 14.95 -1.44 5.31
N ALA A 222 13.69 -1.70 4.98
CA ALA A 222 12.64 -0.71 5.09
C ALA A 222 12.40 -0.35 6.56
N PRO A 223 12.07 0.92 6.87
CA PRO A 223 11.82 1.30 8.24
C PRO A 223 10.60 0.58 8.80
N ARG A 224 10.54 0.51 10.13
CA ARG A 224 9.50 -0.20 10.85
C ARG A 224 8.14 0.44 10.58
N SER A 225 7.16 -0.39 10.22
CA SER A 225 5.76 0.00 10.16
C SER A 225 5.13 -0.09 11.54
N LEU A 226 4.17 0.78 11.85
CA LEU A 226 3.40 0.69 13.09
C LEU A 226 2.35 -0.42 12.99
N PHE A 227 1.80 -0.62 11.79
CA PHE A 227 0.76 -1.62 11.54
C PHE A 227 1.05 -2.57 10.38
N TYR A 228 0.38 -3.72 10.41
CA TYR A 228 0.16 -4.55 9.22
C TYR A 228 -1.28 -4.37 8.76
N TYR A 229 -1.49 -4.46 7.44
CA TYR A 229 -2.80 -4.21 6.83
C TYR A 229 -3.25 -5.45 6.06
N ASP A 230 -4.40 -6.00 6.41
CA ASP A 230 -5.05 -7.07 5.66
C ASP A 230 -6.21 -6.51 4.83
N ILE A 231 -5.93 -6.25 3.56
CA ILE A 231 -6.83 -5.57 2.61
C ILE A 231 -7.65 -6.65 1.89
N LYS A 232 -8.93 -6.77 2.24
CA LYS A 232 -9.80 -7.87 1.78
C LYS A 232 -9.97 -7.90 0.26
N ASP A 233 -10.07 -6.71 -0.35
CA ASP A 233 -10.24 -6.53 -1.79
C ASP A 233 -8.95 -6.17 -2.53
N ALA A 234 -7.78 -6.52 -1.99
CA ALA A 234 -6.51 -6.19 -2.61
C ALA A 234 -6.42 -6.76 -4.05
N PRO A 235 -6.07 -5.92 -5.05
CA PRO A 235 -5.84 -6.39 -6.41
C PRO A 235 -4.51 -7.14 -6.47
N LEU A 236 -4.55 -8.37 -6.99
CA LEU A 236 -3.39 -9.24 -7.14
C LEU A 236 -3.13 -9.56 -8.61
N ASN A 237 -1.88 -9.89 -8.94
CA ASN A 237 -1.54 -10.52 -10.21
C ASN A 237 -1.51 -12.07 -10.10
N GLU A 238 -1.15 -12.75 -11.20
CA GLU A 238 -1.02 -14.22 -11.23
C GLU A 238 0.01 -14.78 -10.23
N LEU A 239 1.04 -14.00 -9.89
CA LEU A 239 2.06 -14.33 -8.90
C LEU A 239 1.62 -14.01 -7.46
N ARG A 240 0.36 -13.60 -7.28
CA ARG A 240 -0.21 -13.11 -6.01
C ARG A 240 0.58 -11.94 -5.42
N GLU A 241 1.16 -11.12 -6.28
CA GLU A 241 1.78 -9.87 -5.90
C GLU A 241 0.74 -8.77 -5.94
N TYR A 242 0.78 -7.90 -4.94
CA TYR A 242 -0.07 -6.74 -4.85
C TYR A 242 0.13 -5.77 -6.03
N ARG A 243 -0.97 -5.36 -6.67
CA ARG A 243 -1.02 -4.42 -7.81
C ARG A 243 -1.64 -3.07 -7.46
N GLY A 244 -2.00 -2.87 -6.20
CA GLY A 244 -2.64 -1.64 -5.76
C GLY A 244 -1.63 -0.54 -5.50
N TRP A 245 -2.14 0.57 -4.96
CA TRP A 245 -1.31 1.68 -4.54
C TRP A 245 -1.23 1.71 -3.02
N THR A 246 -0.11 1.22 -2.49
CA THR A 246 0.09 0.95 -1.06
C THR A 246 -0.29 2.14 -0.18
N GLU A 247 0.19 3.34 -0.51
CA GLU A 247 -0.10 4.56 0.26
C GLU A 247 -1.59 4.89 0.28
N TYR A 248 -2.25 4.77 -0.88
CA TYR A 248 -3.67 5.05 -0.99
C TYR A 248 -4.49 4.07 -0.15
N ASP A 249 -4.17 2.77 -0.22
CA ASP A 249 -4.87 1.76 0.55
C ASP A 249 -4.60 1.88 2.05
N ILE A 250 -3.39 2.27 2.46
CA ILE A 250 -3.06 2.57 3.87
C ILE A 250 -3.82 3.80 4.37
N VAL A 251 -3.86 4.90 3.60
CA VAL A 251 -4.63 6.08 4.05
C VAL A 251 -6.11 5.77 4.12
N LYS A 252 -6.66 5.10 3.11
CA LYS A 252 -8.05 4.63 3.13
C LYS A 252 -8.30 3.74 4.34
N ALA A 253 -7.35 2.88 4.69
CA ALA A 253 -7.42 2.02 5.85
C ALA A 253 -7.49 2.80 7.17
N VAL A 254 -6.56 3.74 7.36
CA VAL A 254 -6.43 4.53 8.59
C VAL A 254 -7.62 5.46 8.78
N THR A 255 -8.08 6.11 7.72
CA THR A 255 -9.23 7.02 7.74
C THR A 255 -10.55 6.29 8.00
N GLN A 256 -10.64 5.01 7.64
CA GLN A 256 -11.78 4.15 7.94
C GLN A 256 -11.67 3.48 9.32
N SER A 257 -10.54 3.59 10.02
CA SER A 257 -10.29 2.99 11.32
C SER A 257 -10.89 3.77 12.49
N SER A 258 -10.73 3.26 13.71
CA SER A 258 -11.18 3.94 14.93
C SER A 258 -10.29 5.14 15.28
N GLU A 259 -10.83 6.09 16.06
CA GLU A 259 -10.08 7.27 16.55
C GLU A 259 -8.78 6.87 17.27
N LYS A 260 -8.80 5.72 17.97
CA LYS A 260 -7.61 5.18 18.65
C LYS A 260 -6.49 4.84 17.67
N ILE A 261 -6.79 4.16 16.57
CA ILE A 261 -5.79 3.78 15.57
C ILE A 261 -5.26 5.02 14.84
N ALA A 262 -6.16 5.93 14.45
CA ALA A 262 -5.77 7.21 13.86
C ALA A 262 -4.85 8.01 14.80
N GLY A 263 -5.19 8.08 16.09
CA GLY A 263 -4.38 8.74 17.12
C GLY A 263 -3.00 8.11 17.31
N MET A 264 -2.91 6.77 17.32
CA MET A 264 -1.64 6.05 17.38
C MET A 264 -0.73 6.42 16.20
N LEU A 265 -1.29 6.43 14.99
CA LEU A 265 -0.55 6.71 13.77
C LEU A 265 -0.07 8.17 13.73
N VAL A 266 -0.91 9.11 14.16
CA VAL A 266 -0.56 10.52 14.34
C VAL A 266 0.61 10.71 15.31
N GLN A 267 0.55 10.08 16.48
CA GLN A 267 1.60 10.20 17.51
C GLN A 267 2.93 9.59 17.04
N ALA A 268 2.84 8.57 16.20
CA ALA A 268 3.97 7.78 15.72
C ALA A 268 4.51 8.25 14.36
N PHE A 269 3.85 9.22 13.71
CA PHE A 269 4.07 9.55 12.29
C PHE A 269 5.53 9.94 11.96
N HIS A 270 6.25 10.52 12.92
CA HIS A 270 7.65 10.91 12.74
C HIS A 270 8.66 9.75 12.90
N SER A 271 8.21 8.60 13.44
CA SER A 271 9.10 7.51 13.86
C SER A 271 8.86 6.19 13.12
N TYR A 272 7.77 6.07 12.36
CA TYR A 272 7.35 4.85 11.70
C TYR A 272 7.03 5.10 10.23
N TYR A 273 7.14 4.04 9.43
CA TYR A 273 7.04 4.09 7.97
C TYR A 273 5.82 3.34 7.47
N GLU A 274 4.90 4.08 6.86
CA GLU A 274 3.57 3.62 6.44
C GLU A 274 3.31 3.93 4.95
N GLY A 275 4.37 4.00 4.13
CA GLY A 275 4.30 4.25 2.69
C GLY A 275 5.33 3.43 1.91
N THR A 276 5.52 3.66 0.61
CA THR A 276 6.53 2.94 -0.20
C THR A 276 7.62 3.85 -0.73
N GLU A 277 8.83 3.30 -0.87
CA GLU A 277 9.94 3.94 -1.54
C GLU A 277 9.57 3.96 -3.02
N SER A 278 9.21 5.12 -3.55
CA SER A 278 9.18 5.27 -4.99
C SER A 278 10.61 5.01 -5.49
N ASN A 279 10.78 3.96 -6.30
CA ASN A 279 12.04 3.62 -7.00
C ASN A 279 12.49 4.68 -8.03
N SER A 280 12.06 5.94 -7.90
CA SER A 280 12.65 7.05 -8.63
C SER A 280 14.01 7.35 -8.00
N GLU A 281 15.05 6.79 -8.61
CA GLU A 281 16.45 6.97 -8.25
C GLU A 281 16.95 8.44 -8.29
N GLN A 282 16.09 9.42 -8.57
CA GLN A 282 16.44 10.83 -8.50
C GLN A 282 15.27 11.67 -7.94
N GLN A 283 15.63 12.55 -7.00
CA GLN A 283 14.83 13.59 -6.32
C GLN A 283 14.03 13.21 -5.05
N SER A 284 14.70 13.41 -3.91
CA SER A 284 14.16 13.63 -2.56
C SER A 284 13.29 12.53 -1.94
N LYS A 285 13.97 11.58 -1.28
CA LYS A 285 13.44 10.50 -0.43
C LYS A 285 12.43 10.90 0.66
N TYR A 286 12.11 12.19 0.83
CA TYR A 286 11.19 12.69 1.87
C TYR A 286 10.10 13.62 1.32
N ASP A 287 10.34 14.34 0.22
CA ASP A 287 9.38 15.32 -0.35
C ASP A 287 8.22 14.63 -1.12
N PHE A 288 8.40 13.35 -1.49
CA PHE A 288 7.37 12.52 -2.12
C PHE A 288 6.39 11.91 -1.11
N HIS A 289 6.84 11.57 0.11
CA HIS A 289 6.04 10.89 1.13
C HIS A 289 4.98 11.79 1.77
N GLU A 290 5.33 13.04 2.06
CA GLU A 290 4.38 14.00 2.61
C GLU A 290 3.29 14.30 1.56
N ARG A 291 3.68 14.44 0.27
CA ARG A 291 2.75 14.65 -0.84
C ARG A 291 1.88 13.44 -1.13
N SER A 292 2.36 12.19 -1.02
CA SER A 292 1.57 11.01 -1.36
C SER A 292 0.50 10.70 -0.31
N LEU A 293 0.82 10.84 0.98
CA LEU A 293 -0.19 10.73 2.04
C LEU A 293 -1.14 11.92 2.00
N ASP A 294 -0.65 13.16 1.89
CA ASP A 294 -1.53 14.33 1.74
C ASP A 294 -2.44 14.20 0.52
N TYR A 295 -1.92 13.70 -0.61
CA TYR A 295 -2.69 13.46 -1.82
C TYR A 295 -3.67 12.29 -1.65
N ALA A 296 -3.31 11.23 -0.95
CA ALA A 296 -4.20 10.12 -0.63
C ALA A 296 -5.32 10.55 0.35
N PHE A 297 -5.01 11.39 1.34
CA PHE A 297 -6.01 12.02 2.20
C PHE A 297 -6.91 12.99 1.41
N TYR A 298 -6.35 13.69 0.43
CA TYR A 298 -7.10 14.62 -0.42
C TYR A 298 -7.98 13.89 -1.46
N SER A 299 -7.53 12.75 -1.98
CA SER A 299 -8.18 11.98 -3.05
C SER A 299 -9.11 10.88 -2.55
N SER A 300 -8.93 10.40 -1.31
CA SER A 300 -9.93 9.57 -0.66
C SER A 300 -11.17 10.43 -0.41
N TYR A 301 -12.28 10.11 -1.08
CA TYR A 301 -13.58 10.80 -1.00
C TYR A 301 -14.26 10.63 0.37
N ILE A 302 -13.51 10.82 1.44
CA ILE A 302 -13.96 10.63 2.81
C ILE A 302 -14.60 11.93 3.23
N SER A 303 -15.84 11.83 3.73
CA SER A 303 -16.57 13.01 4.18
C SER A 303 -15.74 13.71 5.26
N LYS A 304 -15.65 15.04 5.15
CA LYS A 304 -14.86 15.86 6.08
C LYS A 304 -15.26 15.56 7.52
N GLU A 305 -16.53 15.27 7.73
CA GLU A 305 -17.18 14.91 8.99
C GLU A 305 -16.57 13.65 9.64
N LYS A 306 -16.23 12.61 8.86
CA LYS A 306 -15.66 11.36 9.40
C LYS A 306 -14.20 11.53 9.81
N ILE A 307 -13.46 12.37 9.08
CA ILE A 307 -12.11 12.78 9.48
C ILE A 307 -12.19 13.72 10.70
N TYR A 308 -13.23 14.56 10.82
CA TYR A 308 -13.47 15.38 12.01
C TYR A 308 -13.77 14.57 13.27
N GLU A 309 -14.55 13.51 13.16
CA GLU A 309 -14.82 12.59 14.27
C GLU A 309 -13.53 11.89 14.69
N ASN A 310 -12.83 11.25 13.75
CA ASN A 310 -11.64 10.44 14.03
C ASN A 310 -10.41 11.20 14.60
N PHE A 311 -10.34 12.52 14.44
CA PHE A 311 -9.21 13.35 14.87
C PHE A 311 -9.55 14.32 16.01
N LYS A 312 -10.61 14.06 16.79
CA LYS A 312 -10.93 14.79 18.03
C LYS A 312 -9.97 14.45 19.18
N GLY A 313 -8.68 14.77 19.04
CA GLY A 313 -7.74 14.58 20.16
C GLY A 313 -6.28 14.77 19.80
N LYS A 314 -5.77 15.99 20.06
CA LYS A 314 -4.35 16.38 20.20
C LYS A 314 -3.35 15.70 19.24
N LEU A 315 -3.03 16.42 18.16
CA LEU A 315 -1.89 16.13 17.28
C LEU A 315 -0.63 16.81 17.85
N TYR A 316 0.42 16.03 18.15
CA TYR A 316 1.71 16.56 18.61
C TYR A 316 2.72 16.54 17.46
N VAL A 317 3.23 17.70 17.07
CA VAL A 317 4.34 17.83 16.12
C VAL A 317 5.63 17.93 16.92
N SER A 318 6.51 16.95 16.76
CA SER A 318 7.83 16.91 17.42
C SER A 318 8.85 17.75 16.65
N ARG A 319 9.72 18.48 17.38
CA ARG A 319 10.89 19.19 16.82
C ARG A 319 12.08 18.23 16.80
N ASP A 320 12.64 17.96 15.62
CA ASP A 320 13.96 17.33 15.53
C ASP A 320 15.06 18.37 15.86
N SER A 321 15.90 18.05 16.85
CA SER A 321 16.99 18.89 17.34
C SER A 321 18.38 18.40 16.94
N SER A 322 18.51 17.41 16.05
CA SER A 322 19.78 16.71 15.85
C SER A 322 20.84 17.43 15.00
N ARG A 323 20.57 18.58 14.37
CA ARG A 323 21.58 19.30 13.54
C ARG A 323 21.61 20.82 13.62
N GLY A 324 20.92 21.45 14.58
CA GLY A 324 20.87 22.92 14.65
C GLY A 324 20.21 23.62 13.45
N ILE A 325 19.75 22.85 12.45
CA ILE A 325 18.98 23.32 11.31
C ILE A 325 17.54 22.87 11.53
N LYS A 326 16.66 23.85 11.72
CA LYS A 326 15.22 23.65 11.96
C LYS A 326 14.54 23.33 10.63
N HIS A 327 14.35 22.06 10.30
CA HIS A 327 13.38 21.67 9.27
C HIS A 327 12.01 21.46 9.94
N GLY A 328 11.04 22.31 9.59
CA GLY A 328 9.65 22.11 10.01
C GLY A 328 8.95 21.08 9.13
N ALA A 329 8.11 20.23 9.73
CA ALA A 329 7.19 19.36 8.99
C ALA A 329 6.24 20.21 8.13
N LYS A 330 6.04 19.83 6.86
CA LYS A 330 5.26 20.57 5.86
C LYS A 330 3.83 20.00 5.82
N VAL A 331 3.07 20.24 6.89
CA VAL A 331 1.67 19.81 6.98
C VAL A 331 0.82 20.46 5.88
N SER A 332 0.08 19.67 5.08
CA SER A 332 -0.79 20.24 4.04
C SER A 332 -1.82 21.21 4.59
N LYS A 333 -2.18 22.20 3.77
CA LYS A 333 -3.22 23.20 4.09
C LYS A 333 -4.58 22.54 4.37
N GLY A 334 -4.84 21.37 3.77
CA GLY A 334 -6.04 20.56 4.01
C GLY A 334 -6.06 20.00 5.43
N LEU A 335 -4.96 19.36 5.84
CA LEU A 335 -4.79 18.82 7.19
C LEU A 335 -4.75 19.94 8.25
N LEU A 336 -4.08 21.08 8.00
CA LEU A 336 -4.10 22.24 8.91
C LEU A 336 -5.52 22.82 9.09
N LYS A 337 -6.30 22.91 8.01
CA LYS A 337 -7.69 23.38 8.06
C LYS A 337 -8.61 22.38 8.77
N LEU A 338 -8.26 21.11 8.73
CA LEU A 338 -8.95 20.06 9.44
C LEU A 338 -8.62 20.13 10.95
N LEU A 339 -7.35 20.19 11.32
CA LEU A 339 -6.91 20.31 12.71
C LEU A 339 -7.41 21.60 13.38
N GLY A 340 -7.46 22.71 12.63
CA GLY A 340 -8.02 23.99 13.10
C GLY A 340 -9.49 23.90 13.52
N LYS A 341 -10.29 23.07 12.85
CA LYS A 341 -11.70 22.85 13.24
C LYS A 341 -11.86 21.86 14.40
N CYS A 342 -10.80 21.16 14.79
CA CYS A 342 -10.74 20.33 16.01
C CYS A 342 -10.31 21.14 17.26
N GLY A 343 -10.26 22.47 17.19
CA GLY A 343 -9.93 23.34 18.31
C GLY A 343 -8.43 23.54 18.58
N LEU A 344 -7.56 23.00 17.72
CA LEU A 344 -6.13 23.32 17.73
C LEU A 344 -5.93 24.70 17.09
N LYS A 345 -5.30 25.63 17.80
CA LYS A 345 -5.01 26.95 17.25
C LYS A 345 -3.91 26.81 16.18
N THR A 346 -4.25 27.12 14.94
CA THR A 346 -3.32 27.06 13.79
C THR A 346 -2.08 27.94 13.96
N SER A 347 -2.13 28.92 14.86
CA SER A 347 -0.99 29.76 15.27
C SER A 347 0.15 28.96 15.90
N ASP A 348 -0.12 27.81 16.50
CA ASP A 348 0.87 27.03 17.26
C ASP A 348 1.75 26.15 16.33
N LEU A 349 1.40 26.07 15.04
CA LEU A 349 2.03 25.20 14.04
C LEU A 349 2.83 25.96 12.97
N LEU A 350 2.82 27.30 13.01
CA LEU A 350 3.45 28.14 11.99
C LEU A 350 4.68 28.86 12.57
N SER A 351 5.86 28.24 12.45
CA SER A 351 7.12 28.98 12.47
C SER A 351 8.03 28.54 11.33
N TYR A 352 8.49 29.55 10.60
CA TYR A 352 9.26 29.57 9.36
C TYR A 352 10.48 28.65 9.23
N GLY A 353 10.75 28.29 7.97
CA GLY A 353 12.05 27.87 7.42
C GLY A 353 11.96 27.77 5.89
N GLY A 354 12.57 28.72 5.17
CA GLY A 354 12.53 28.83 3.71
C GLY A 354 13.68 28.11 2.96
N TYR A 355 13.55 28.14 1.62
CA TYR A 355 14.42 27.64 0.53
C TYR A 355 14.41 26.12 0.26
N GLY A 356 14.35 25.65 -0.99
CA GLY A 356 14.30 26.33 -2.29
C GLY A 356 14.06 25.33 -3.44
N GLY A 357 13.77 25.87 -4.64
CA GLY A 357 13.86 25.17 -5.92
C GLY A 357 12.58 24.47 -6.42
N GLY A 358 11.90 25.12 -7.37
CA GLY A 358 10.96 24.44 -8.29
C GLY A 358 9.50 24.89 -8.20
N GLY A 359 9.17 26.03 -8.84
CA GLY A 359 7.82 26.35 -9.31
C GLY A 359 6.74 26.55 -8.24
N TYR A 360 6.80 27.65 -7.49
CA TYR A 360 5.78 27.99 -6.50
C TYR A 360 4.57 28.69 -7.14
N ALA A 361 3.38 28.12 -6.93
CA ALA A 361 2.19 28.93 -6.76
C ALA A 361 2.45 29.89 -5.59
N SER A 362 2.40 31.19 -5.83
CA SER A 362 2.62 32.20 -4.80
C SER A 362 1.61 32.00 -3.66
N ARG A 363 2.11 31.63 -2.49
CA ARG A 363 1.35 31.56 -1.24
C ARG A 363 1.10 32.99 -0.78
N ILE A 364 -0.08 33.52 -1.09
CA ILE A 364 -0.55 34.80 -0.57
C ILE A 364 -1.10 34.56 0.83
N GLU A 365 -0.52 35.26 1.82
CA GLU A 365 -1.03 35.32 3.19
C GLU A 365 -2.00 36.51 3.29
N TYR A 366 -3.12 36.33 3.99
CA TYR A 366 -4.16 37.35 4.12
C TYR A 366 -4.29 37.73 5.59
N GLU A 367 -4.39 39.01 5.88
CA GLU A 367 -4.78 39.53 7.18
C GLU A 367 -6.20 40.09 7.08
N VAL A 368 -7.04 39.81 8.08
CA VAL A 368 -8.36 40.42 8.18
C VAL A 368 -8.16 41.82 8.74
N LEU A 369 -7.96 42.79 7.85
CA LEU A 369 -7.92 44.19 8.20
C LEU A 369 -9.27 44.82 7.85
N PRO A 370 -10.02 45.38 8.83
CA PRO A 370 -11.25 46.10 8.54
C PRO A 370 -10.99 47.23 7.53
N ASN A 371 -11.85 47.37 6.52
CA ASN A 371 -11.80 48.51 5.58
C ASN A 371 -13.13 49.27 5.64
N PRO A 372 -13.29 50.21 6.59
CA PRO A 372 -14.56 50.88 6.85
C PRO A 372 -15.12 51.63 5.64
N ARG A 373 -14.25 52.17 4.77
CA ARG A 373 -14.67 52.91 3.56
C ARG A 373 -15.25 51.99 2.50
N LEU A 374 -14.61 50.85 2.25
CA LEU A 374 -15.13 49.86 1.31
C LEU A 374 -16.39 49.20 1.87
N GLU A 375 -16.42 48.92 3.18
CA GLU A 375 -17.61 48.43 3.87
C GLU A 375 -18.79 49.40 3.73
N GLU A 376 -18.56 50.69 3.93
CA GLU A 376 -19.60 51.72 3.74
C GLU A 376 -20.11 51.74 2.29
N LYS A 377 -19.22 51.72 1.29
CA LYS A 377 -19.60 51.67 -0.13
C LYS A 377 -20.44 50.42 -0.45
N ILE A 378 -20.03 49.25 0.04
CA ILE A 378 -20.76 47.99 -0.15
C ILE A 378 -22.12 48.06 0.55
N ASN A 379 -22.19 48.58 1.78
CA ASN A 379 -23.44 48.75 2.52
C ASN A 379 -24.42 49.71 1.82
N GLN A 380 -23.92 50.80 1.23
CA GLN A 380 -24.74 51.70 0.40
C GLN A 380 -25.32 51.00 -0.83
N ILE A 381 -24.54 50.14 -1.48
CA ILE A 381 -24.99 49.30 -2.61
C ILE A 381 -26.07 48.33 -2.13
N LEU A 382 -25.81 47.57 -1.06
CA LEU A 382 -26.78 46.61 -0.51
C LEU A 382 -28.09 47.29 -0.12
N LYS A 383 -28.01 48.43 0.57
CA LYS A 383 -29.19 49.24 0.96
C LYS A 383 -29.98 49.72 -0.25
N LYS A 384 -29.31 50.15 -1.33
CA LYS A 384 -29.95 50.60 -2.57
C LYS A 384 -30.80 49.49 -3.24
N TYR A 385 -30.40 48.23 -3.09
CA TYR A 385 -31.12 47.08 -3.63
C TYR A 385 -31.95 46.33 -2.58
N SER A 386 -32.15 46.90 -1.39
CA SER A 386 -32.88 46.27 -0.27
C SER A 386 -32.32 44.88 0.13
N LEU A 387 -31.00 44.71 0.02
CA LEU A 387 -30.28 43.48 0.39
C LEU A 387 -29.59 43.65 1.75
N SER A 388 -29.39 42.53 2.46
CA SER A 388 -28.59 42.45 3.69
C SER A 388 -27.59 41.31 3.56
N LEU A 389 -26.33 41.59 3.87
CA LEU A 389 -25.26 40.61 3.82
C LEU A 389 -24.27 40.86 4.96
N ASN A 390 -23.94 39.82 5.72
CA ASN A 390 -22.79 39.87 6.62
C ASN A 390 -21.52 39.61 5.81
N PHE A 391 -20.63 40.60 5.72
CA PHE A 391 -19.37 40.45 5.02
C PHE A 391 -18.17 41.01 5.78
N ASN A 392 -17.00 40.42 5.51
CA ASN A 392 -15.70 40.91 5.96
C ASN A 392 -14.83 41.21 4.74
N VAL A 393 -14.11 42.32 4.77
CA VAL A 393 -13.07 42.65 3.78
C VAL A 393 -11.73 42.11 4.28
N MET A 394 -10.93 41.49 3.40
CA MET A 394 -9.56 41.05 3.70
C MET A 394 -8.58 41.64 2.70
N ILE A 395 -7.37 41.94 3.17
CA ILE A 395 -6.27 42.50 2.37
C ILE A 395 -5.06 41.55 2.47
N PRO A 396 -4.37 41.24 1.35
CA PRO A 396 -3.17 40.41 1.37
C PRO A 396 -1.98 41.13 2.02
N ILE A 397 -1.20 40.38 2.81
CA ILE A 397 -0.07 40.87 3.61
C ILE A 397 1.11 41.31 2.72
N ASP A 398 1.19 40.80 1.49
CA ASP A 398 2.29 41.09 0.56
C ASP A 398 2.11 42.39 -0.25
N GLY A 399 1.08 43.20 0.06
CA GLY A 399 0.82 44.49 -0.58
C GLY A 399 0.35 44.40 -2.03
N LYS A 400 -0.04 43.20 -2.51
CA LYS A 400 -0.59 43.02 -3.86
C LYS A 400 -2.06 43.43 -3.94
N ASP A 401 -2.47 43.84 -5.14
CA ASP A 401 -3.73 44.52 -5.45
C ASP A 401 -4.96 43.59 -5.50
N VAL A 402 -5.34 42.96 -4.38
CA VAL A 402 -6.47 42.01 -4.35
C VAL A 402 -7.33 42.24 -3.11
N ASP A 403 -8.56 42.72 -3.28
CA ASP A 403 -9.54 42.77 -2.19
C ASP A 403 -10.39 41.48 -2.17
N VAL A 404 -10.60 40.91 -0.98
CA VAL A 404 -11.44 39.71 -0.80
C VAL A 404 -12.64 40.05 0.08
N ALA A 405 -13.84 39.69 -0.37
CA ALA A 405 -15.05 39.83 0.43
C ALA A 405 -15.59 38.43 0.82
N LEU A 406 -15.74 38.19 2.11
CA LEU A 406 -16.37 36.99 2.65
C LEU A 406 -17.87 37.23 2.82
N ALA A 407 -18.73 36.39 2.26
CA ALA A 407 -20.17 36.45 2.47
C ALA A 407 -20.59 35.18 3.20
N SER A 408 -20.93 35.29 4.50
CA SER A 408 -21.27 34.30 5.56
C SER A 408 -20.99 32.78 5.42
N GLU A 409 -20.95 32.17 4.24
CA GLU A 409 -20.56 30.77 4.01
C GLU A 409 -19.67 30.54 2.75
N SER A 410 -19.40 31.57 1.96
CA SER A 410 -18.60 31.50 0.73
C SER A 410 -17.55 32.62 0.67
N THR A 411 -16.32 32.27 0.25
CA THR A 411 -15.26 33.25 -0.03
C THR A 411 -15.31 33.64 -1.50
N VAL A 412 -15.49 34.92 -1.79
CA VAL A 412 -15.36 35.46 -3.15
C VAL A 412 -14.12 36.35 -3.20
N SER A 413 -13.12 35.95 -3.98
CA SER A 413 -11.91 36.73 -4.19
C SER A 413 -12.01 37.53 -5.49
N PHE A 414 -11.60 38.79 -5.44
CA PHE A 414 -11.58 39.66 -6.61
C PHE A 414 -10.15 40.06 -6.91
N ASN A 415 -9.71 39.86 -8.16
CA ASN A 415 -8.35 40.18 -8.59
C ASN A 415 -8.18 41.67 -8.96
N THR A 416 -8.84 42.56 -8.21
CA THR A 416 -8.84 44.02 -8.39
C THR A 416 -9.02 44.71 -7.03
N ARG A 417 -8.54 45.96 -6.90
CA ARG A 417 -8.82 46.82 -5.75
C ARG A 417 -10.24 47.36 -5.84
N LEU A 418 -11.16 46.78 -5.10
CA LEU A 418 -12.56 47.21 -5.02
C LEU A 418 -12.71 48.64 -4.50
N GLU A 419 -11.74 49.13 -3.71
CA GLU A 419 -11.75 50.52 -3.21
C GLU A 419 -11.63 51.58 -4.31
N THR A 420 -10.91 51.27 -5.40
CA THR A 420 -10.61 52.19 -6.52
C THR A 420 -11.61 52.06 -7.67
N VAL A 421 -12.39 50.98 -7.69
CA VAL A 421 -13.43 50.74 -8.68
C VAL A 421 -14.62 51.70 -8.46
N ASP A 422 -15.22 52.18 -9.55
CA ASP A 422 -16.37 53.07 -9.47
C ASP A 422 -17.61 52.35 -8.89
N THR A 423 -18.57 53.12 -8.35
CA THR A 423 -19.73 52.55 -7.64
C THR A 423 -20.59 51.62 -8.49
N ARG A 424 -20.67 51.82 -9.82
CA ARG A 424 -21.46 50.95 -10.71
C ARG A 424 -20.77 49.61 -10.95
N GLU A 425 -19.46 49.65 -11.19
CA GLU A 425 -18.67 48.44 -11.37
C GLU A 425 -18.57 47.66 -10.04
N LEU A 426 -18.35 48.35 -8.92
CA LEU A 426 -18.37 47.75 -7.58
C LEU A 426 -19.72 47.09 -7.26
N ALA A 427 -20.84 47.73 -7.60
CA ALA A 427 -22.17 47.13 -7.44
C ALA A 427 -22.34 45.85 -8.26
N SER A 428 -21.84 45.84 -9.50
CA SER A 428 -21.90 44.65 -10.36
C SER A 428 -21.08 43.50 -9.78
N ILE A 429 -19.90 43.82 -9.25
CA ILE A 429 -18.99 42.84 -8.63
C ILE A 429 -19.62 42.23 -7.37
N VAL A 430 -20.13 43.08 -6.45
CA VAL A 430 -20.75 42.65 -5.19
C VAL A 430 -21.98 41.77 -5.45
N LEU A 431 -22.86 42.20 -6.35
CA LEU A 431 -24.09 41.47 -6.63
C LEU A 431 -23.82 40.14 -7.36
N THR A 432 -22.82 40.11 -8.25
CA THR A 432 -22.39 38.84 -8.88
C THR A 432 -21.82 37.88 -7.85
N GLY A 433 -20.99 38.38 -6.91
CA GLY A 433 -20.47 37.58 -5.80
C GLY A 433 -21.56 36.98 -4.93
N LEU A 434 -22.64 37.73 -4.69
CA LEU A 434 -23.82 37.27 -3.93
C LEU A 434 -24.58 36.13 -4.60
N VAL A 435 -24.82 36.23 -5.91
CA VAL A 435 -25.47 35.16 -6.70
C VAL A 435 -24.62 33.88 -6.65
N LEU A 436 -23.30 34.01 -6.83
CA LEU A 436 -22.38 32.87 -6.81
C LEU A 436 -22.25 32.23 -5.42
N ALA A 437 -22.30 33.03 -4.35
CA ALA A 437 -22.26 32.54 -2.98
C ALA A 437 -23.48 31.66 -2.64
N ARG A 438 -24.63 31.88 -3.30
CA ARG A 438 -25.84 31.05 -3.16
C ARG A 438 -25.79 29.76 -3.97
N GLU A 439 -25.22 29.79 -5.17
CA GLU A 439 -25.25 28.67 -6.14
C GLU A 439 -24.16 27.59 -5.93
N LYS A 440 -23.22 27.76 -4.98
CA LYS A 440 -22.11 26.83 -4.67
C LYS A 440 -21.30 26.32 -5.89
N SER A 441 -21.31 27.04 -7.02
CA SER A 441 -20.73 26.58 -8.28
C SER A 441 -19.63 27.53 -8.78
N TYR A 442 -18.40 27.01 -8.92
CA TYR A 442 -17.25 27.74 -9.47
C TYR A 442 -17.31 27.75 -11.01
N ILE A 443 -17.59 28.91 -11.62
CA ILE A 443 -17.41 29.11 -13.07
C ILE A 443 -16.37 30.22 -13.30
N VAL A 444 -15.42 29.98 -14.22
CA VAL A 444 -14.30 30.86 -14.57
C VAL A 444 -14.79 32.22 -15.11
N LEU A 445 -14.62 33.25 -14.28
CA LEU A 445 -15.36 34.51 -14.28
C LEU A 445 -14.91 35.57 -15.33
N LYS A 446 -13.81 35.35 -16.05
CA LYS A 446 -13.19 36.40 -16.89
C LYS A 446 -14.04 36.79 -18.11
N ARG A 447 -14.87 35.88 -18.64
CA ARG A 447 -15.77 36.15 -19.79
C ARG A 447 -17.14 36.73 -19.38
N LEU A 448 -17.67 36.33 -18.22
CA LEU A 448 -19.01 36.74 -17.79
C LEU A 448 -19.04 38.24 -17.43
N ILE A 449 -18.08 38.70 -16.62
CA ILE A 449 -17.97 40.12 -16.22
C ILE A 449 -17.88 41.05 -17.44
N LYS A 450 -17.06 40.73 -18.43
CA LYS A 450 -16.92 41.54 -19.66
C LYS A 450 -18.22 41.63 -20.49
N THR A 451 -19.04 40.58 -20.43
CA THR A 451 -20.30 40.48 -21.19
C THR A 451 -21.47 41.11 -20.43
N THR A 452 -21.46 41.08 -19.09
CA THR A 452 -22.49 41.68 -18.23
C THR A 452 -22.28 43.19 -18.07
N LEU A 453 -21.03 43.67 -17.98
CA LEU A 453 -20.70 45.09 -17.88
C LEU A 453 -21.05 45.91 -19.14
N SER A 454 -21.20 45.26 -20.30
CA SER A 454 -21.51 45.94 -21.57
C SER A 454 -23.01 46.08 -21.86
N ASN A 455 -23.91 45.52 -21.03
CA ASN A 455 -25.35 45.59 -21.30
C ASN A 455 -26.24 45.66 -20.03
N ASN A 456 -26.68 46.88 -19.71
CA ASN A 456 -27.42 47.24 -18.49
C ASN A 456 -28.75 46.46 -18.31
N LYS A 457 -29.40 46.04 -19.40
CA LYS A 457 -30.63 45.24 -19.34
C LYS A 457 -30.38 43.80 -18.85
N LYS A 458 -29.24 43.21 -19.20
CA LYS A 458 -28.89 41.84 -18.78
C LYS A 458 -28.51 41.79 -17.30
N LEU A 459 -27.82 42.81 -16.80
CA LEU A 459 -27.51 42.92 -15.37
C LEU A 459 -28.80 43.00 -14.54
N LYS A 460 -29.78 43.80 -14.96
CA LYS A 460 -31.08 43.90 -14.28
C LYS A 460 -31.84 42.57 -14.26
N ALA A 461 -31.87 41.83 -15.38
CA ALA A 461 -32.55 40.54 -15.47
C ALA A 461 -31.90 39.45 -14.60
N VAL A 462 -30.58 39.47 -14.42
CA VAL A 462 -29.85 38.55 -13.53
C VAL A 462 -30.09 38.86 -12.05
N LEU A 463 -30.45 40.10 -11.71
CA LEU A 463 -30.78 40.52 -10.35
C LEU A 463 -32.25 40.28 -9.98
N GLU A 464 -33.13 40.17 -10.97
CA GLU A 464 -34.55 39.86 -10.79
C GLU A 464 -34.82 38.35 -10.64
N LEU A 465 -33.89 37.51 -11.12
CA LEU A 465 -33.80 36.06 -10.84
C LEU A 465 -33.13 35.83 -9.49
#